data_AF-A0A0D0DNE6-F1
#
_entry.id   AF-A0A0D0DNE6-F1
#
_cell.length_a   1.000
_cell.length_b   1.000
_cell.length_c   1.000
_cell.angle_alpha   90.00
_cell.angle_beta   90.00
_cell.angle_gamma   90.00
#
_symmetry.space_group_name_H-M   'P 1'
#
loop_
_entity.id
_entity.type
_entity.pdbx_description
1 polymer ?
#
loop_
_entity_poly.entity_id
_entity_poly.type
_entity_poly.pdbx_seq_one_letter_code
_entity_poly.pdbx_strand_id
1 'polypeptide(L)'
;MAPGLKPIINDPKRSTELSSITGKMNSAIRATRSSDATQLKAQIGVYVAPDPIKFSINPPINNRFTDKSHMGLKHPFLARMLCPVDYLKQFDEDQVNICNNLKSGKHLMTAEDLPAFLWSRE
;
A
#
# COMPACT_ATOMS: atom_id res chain seq x y z
N MET A 1 -26.51 0.73 -9.89
CA MET A 1 -26.52 -0.71 -10.23
C MET A 1 -26.65 -0.85 -11.75
N ALA A 2 -25.85 -1.70 -12.39
CA ALA A 2 -25.86 -1.84 -13.85
C ALA A 2 -27.24 -2.34 -14.36
N PRO A 3 -27.91 -1.66 -15.31
CA PRO A 3 -29.27 -2.01 -15.75
C PRO A 3 -29.43 -3.47 -16.20
N GLY A 4 -28.40 -4.05 -16.83
CA GLY A 4 -28.41 -5.43 -17.33
C GLY A 4 -28.41 -6.51 -16.26
N LEU A 5 -28.12 -6.19 -14.98
CA LEU A 5 -28.11 -7.18 -13.89
C LEU A 5 -29.45 -7.30 -13.16
N LYS A 6 -30.34 -6.30 -13.28
CA LYS A 6 -31.67 -6.28 -12.66
C LYS A 6 -32.52 -7.54 -12.94
N PRO A 7 -32.62 -8.05 -14.18
CA PRO A 7 -33.44 -9.24 -14.46
C PRO A 7 -32.80 -10.55 -13.98
N ILE A 8 -31.53 -10.54 -13.57
CA ILE A 8 -30.76 -11.73 -13.16
C ILE A 8 -30.73 -11.83 -11.63
N ILE A 9 -30.60 -10.70 -10.93
CA ILE A 9 -30.50 -10.63 -9.46
C ILE A 9 -31.77 -11.14 -8.77
N ASN A 10 -32.94 -10.89 -9.36
CA ASN A 10 -34.23 -11.24 -8.75
C ASN A 10 -34.76 -12.62 -9.19
N ASP A 11 -34.03 -13.37 -10.02
CA ASP A 11 -34.43 -14.68 -10.52
C ASP A 11 -33.57 -15.80 -9.90
N PRO A 12 -34.11 -16.59 -8.94
CA PRO A 12 -33.39 -17.69 -8.32
C PRO A 12 -32.87 -18.74 -9.32
N LYS A 13 -33.56 -18.94 -10.46
CA LYS A 13 -33.17 -19.90 -11.48
C LYS A 13 -31.88 -19.49 -12.21
N ARG A 14 -31.53 -18.20 -12.15
CA ARG A 14 -30.34 -17.63 -12.79
C ARG A 14 -29.20 -17.37 -11.80
N SER A 15 -29.29 -17.91 -10.58
CA SER A 15 -28.26 -17.77 -9.55
C SER A 15 -26.85 -18.19 -10.03
N THR A 16 -26.76 -19.25 -10.84
CA THR A 16 -25.49 -19.70 -11.43
C THR A 16 -24.90 -18.67 -12.40
N GLU A 17 -25.73 -18.05 -13.22
CA GLU A 17 -25.33 -16.99 -14.15
C GLU A 17 -24.85 -15.75 -13.40
N LEU A 18 -25.60 -15.33 -12.37
CA LEU A 18 -25.23 -14.22 -11.50
C LEU A 18 -23.87 -14.47 -10.81
N SER A 19 -23.66 -15.68 -10.30
CA SER A 19 -22.41 -16.10 -9.66
C SER A 19 -21.24 -16.06 -10.65
N SER A 20 -21.45 -16.53 -11.88
CA SER A 20 -20.44 -16.48 -12.94
C SER A 20 -20.05 -15.05 -13.30
N ILE A 21 -21.03 -14.16 -13.50
CA ILE A 21 -20.80 -12.75 -13.83
C ILE A 21 -20.06 -12.06 -12.68
N THR A 22 -20.51 -12.25 -11.44
CA THR A 22 -19.88 -11.68 -10.25
C THR A 22 -18.45 -12.19 -10.09
N GLY A 23 -18.20 -13.48 -10.37
CA GLY A 23 -16.87 -14.06 -10.41
C GLY A 23 -15.95 -13.36 -11.42
N LYS A 24 -16.43 -13.14 -12.65
CA LYS A 24 -15.68 -12.41 -13.69
C LYS A 24 -15.38 -10.97 -13.29
N MET A 25 -16.37 -10.26 -12.74
CA MET A 25 -16.18 -8.89 -12.25
C MET A 25 -15.13 -8.84 -11.14
N ASN A 26 -15.22 -9.72 -10.15
CA ASN A 26 -14.25 -9.79 -9.07
C ASN A 26 -12.84 -10.13 -9.56
N SER A 27 -12.71 -11.03 -10.54
CA SER A 27 -11.43 -11.35 -11.15
C SER A 27 -10.83 -10.15 -11.88
N ALA A 28 -11.63 -9.42 -12.67
CA ALA A 28 -11.19 -8.21 -13.36
C ALA A 28 -10.75 -7.14 -12.35
N ILE A 29 -11.57 -6.86 -11.33
CA ILE A 29 -11.24 -5.89 -10.27
C ILE A 29 -9.94 -6.28 -9.56
N ARG A 30 -9.76 -7.56 -9.21
CA ARG A 30 -8.53 -8.06 -8.58
C ARG A 30 -7.32 -7.88 -9.51
N ALA A 31 -7.46 -8.22 -10.78
CA ALA A 31 -6.39 -8.09 -11.77
C ALA A 31 -5.98 -6.62 -11.96
N THR A 32 -6.95 -5.71 -12.13
CA THR A 32 -6.69 -4.27 -12.26
C THR A 32 -5.99 -3.73 -11.02
N ARG A 33 -6.52 -3.98 -9.81
CA ARG A 33 -5.87 -3.54 -8.56
C ARG A 33 -4.45 -4.08 -8.41
N SER A 34 -4.23 -5.34 -8.78
CA SER A 34 -2.91 -5.97 -8.73
C SER A 34 -1.94 -5.33 -9.74
N SER A 35 -2.41 -5.03 -10.94
CA SER A 35 -1.64 -4.35 -11.98
C SER A 35 -1.23 -2.95 -11.51
N ASP A 36 -2.19 -2.15 -11.03
CA ASP A 36 -1.95 -0.79 -10.54
C ASP A 36 -0.92 -0.76 -9.41
N ALA A 37 -1.08 -1.65 -8.41
CA ALA A 37 -0.14 -1.75 -7.30
C ALA A 37 1.27 -2.18 -7.76
N THR A 38 1.37 -3.06 -8.75
CA THR A 38 2.65 -3.54 -9.29
C THR A 38 3.38 -2.45 -10.07
N GLN A 39 2.64 -1.69 -10.87
CA GLN A 39 3.18 -0.56 -11.62
C GLN A 39 3.62 0.56 -10.68
N LEU A 40 2.81 0.87 -9.67
CA LEU A 40 3.14 1.88 -8.66
C LEU A 40 4.38 1.49 -7.85
N LYS A 41 4.55 0.21 -7.47
CA LYS A 41 5.74 -0.28 -6.74
C LYS A 41 7.04 0.11 -7.44
N ALA A 42 7.08 0.05 -8.77
CA ALA A 42 8.25 0.43 -9.55
C ALA A 42 8.56 1.94 -9.50
N GLN A 43 7.57 2.77 -9.22
CA GLN A 43 7.68 4.24 -9.23
C GLN A 43 7.83 4.85 -7.84
N ILE A 44 7.43 4.13 -6.77
CA ILE A 44 7.51 4.63 -5.39
C ILE A 44 8.89 5.19 -5.08
N GLY A 45 9.96 4.49 -5.49
CA GLY A 45 11.34 4.93 -5.24
C GLY A 45 11.67 6.33 -5.74
N VAL A 46 11.04 6.76 -6.84
CA VAL A 46 11.19 8.11 -7.39
C VAL A 46 10.48 9.12 -6.49
N TYR A 47 9.21 8.88 -6.13
CA TYR A 47 8.45 9.81 -5.28
C TYR A 47 8.99 9.94 -3.86
N VAL A 48 9.65 8.89 -3.36
CA VAL A 48 10.18 8.87 -1.99
C VAL A 48 11.61 9.40 -1.87
N ALA A 49 12.30 9.61 -3.00
CA ALA A 49 13.60 10.25 -2.98
C ALA A 49 13.50 11.70 -2.44
N PRO A 50 14.48 12.15 -1.62
CA PRO A 50 14.52 13.54 -1.14
C PRO A 50 14.55 14.56 -2.28
N ASP A 51 15.36 14.31 -3.30
CA ASP A 51 15.39 15.05 -4.56
C ASP A 51 15.48 14.02 -5.71
N PRO A 52 14.35 13.69 -6.37
CA PRO A 52 14.32 12.62 -7.38
C PRO A 52 15.16 12.92 -8.62
N ILE A 53 15.55 14.18 -8.84
CA ILE A 53 16.40 14.57 -9.97
C ILE A 53 17.87 14.29 -9.63
N LYS A 54 18.25 14.44 -8.35
CA LYS A 54 19.66 14.35 -7.91
C LYS A 54 20.02 13.04 -7.22
N PHE A 55 19.07 12.43 -6.51
CA PHE A 55 19.33 11.28 -5.64
C PHE A 55 18.30 10.18 -5.83
N SER A 56 18.77 8.93 -5.84
CA SER A 56 17.92 7.77 -5.67
C SER A 56 17.87 7.36 -4.20
N ILE A 57 16.78 6.69 -3.79
CA ILE A 57 16.71 6.09 -2.47
C ILE A 57 17.70 4.92 -2.35
N ASN A 58 18.26 4.76 -1.15
CA ASN A 58 19.15 3.65 -0.79
C ASN A 58 18.55 2.85 0.38
N PRO A 59 18.34 1.53 0.26
CA PRO A 59 18.56 0.68 -0.92
C PRO A 59 17.56 0.99 -2.06
N PRO A 60 17.90 0.70 -3.32
CA PRO A 60 16.97 0.90 -4.42
C PRO A 60 15.79 -0.07 -4.33
N ILE A 61 14.57 0.45 -4.54
CA ILE A 61 13.38 -0.39 -4.73
C ILE A 61 13.39 -0.88 -6.16
N ASN A 62 13.60 -2.18 -6.36
CA ASN A 62 13.49 -2.79 -7.69
C ASN A 62 12.27 -3.71 -7.76
N ASN A 63 11.71 -3.85 -8.97
CA ASN A 63 10.59 -4.75 -9.24
C ASN A 63 11.05 -6.19 -9.56
N ARG A 64 12.36 -6.46 -9.49
CA ARG A 64 12.92 -7.81 -9.72
C ARG A 64 12.72 -8.72 -8.51
N PHE A 65 12.59 -8.15 -7.32
CA PHE A 65 12.23 -8.90 -6.13
C PHE A 65 10.71 -9.12 -6.08
N THR A 66 10.31 -10.38 -6.20
CA THR A 66 8.92 -10.84 -6.02
C THR A 66 8.44 -10.66 -4.59
N ASP A 67 9.37 -10.65 -3.62
CA ASP A 67 9.03 -10.43 -2.24
C ASP A 67 8.87 -8.93 -1.90
N LYS A 68 8.22 -8.68 -0.76
CA LYS A 68 8.02 -7.34 -0.19
C LYS A 68 9.09 -7.02 0.85
N SER A 69 10.24 -7.70 0.82
CA SER A 69 11.29 -7.53 1.83
C SER A 69 11.90 -6.13 1.83
N HIS A 70 11.89 -5.47 0.67
CA HIS A 70 12.41 -4.12 0.46
C HIS A 70 11.34 -3.02 0.52
N MET A 71 10.14 -3.29 1.09
CA MET A 71 9.03 -2.34 1.13
C MET A 71 8.54 -2.05 2.55
N GLY A 72 7.78 -0.95 2.71
CA GLY A 72 7.11 -0.59 3.96
C GLY A 72 8.08 -0.42 5.14
N LEU A 73 7.72 -0.96 6.30
CA LEU A 73 8.52 -0.88 7.55
C LEU A 73 9.85 -1.66 7.53
N LYS A 74 10.23 -2.27 6.40
CA LYS A 74 11.54 -2.91 6.22
C LYS A 74 12.52 -2.01 5.47
N HIS A 75 12.03 -0.98 4.79
CA HIS A 75 12.86 -0.04 4.04
C HIS A 75 13.01 1.27 4.82
N PRO A 76 14.22 1.77 5.10
CA PRO A 76 14.43 2.95 5.95
C PRO A 76 13.60 4.18 5.56
N PHE A 77 13.70 4.61 4.29
CA PHE A 77 12.98 5.78 3.79
C PHE A 77 11.45 5.61 3.81
N LEU A 78 10.94 4.43 3.43
CA LEU A 78 9.50 4.17 3.46
C LEU A 78 8.98 4.03 4.89
N ALA A 79 9.74 3.38 5.76
CA ALA A 79 9.41 3.20 7.15
C ALA A 79 9.28 4.54 7.86
N ARG A 80 10.21 5.47 7.61
CA ARG A 80 10.14 6.84 8.13
C ARG A 80 8.87 7.56 7.68
N MET A 81 8.50 7.43 6.39
CA MET A 81 7.30 8.06 5.85
C MET A 81 5.99 7.44 6.35
N LEU A 82 6.00 6.15 6.66
CA LEU A 82 4.86 5.44 7.24
C LEU A 82 4.76 5.60 8.76
N CYS A 83 5.83 6.07 9.41
CA CYS A 83 5.84 6.31 10.84
C CYS A 83 4.85 7.45 11.17
N PRO A 84 4.02 7.30 12.21
CA PRO A 84 3.22 8.42 12.71
C PRO A 84 4.10 9.58 13.12
N VAL A 85 3.63 10.81 12.90
CA VAL A 85 4.39 12.02 13.19
C VAL A 85 4.85 12.09 14.65
N ASP A 86 4.00 11.66 15.58
CA ASP A 86 4.29 11.68 17.02
C ASP A 86 5.51 10.82 17.40
N TYR A 87 5.78 9.77 16.63
CA TYR A 87 6.93 8.88 16.82
C TYR A 87 8.11 9.21 15.90
N LEU A 88 8.00 10.21 15.02
CA LEU A 88 9.00 10.48 13.99
C LEU A 88 10.36 10.89 14.60
N LYS A 89 10.35 11.68 15.68
CA LYS A 89 11.59 12.03 16.41
C LYS A 89 12.29 10.79 16.97
N GLN A 90 11.52 9.92 17.63
CA GLN A 90 12.03 8.67 18.19
C GLN A 90 12.49 7.71 17.09
N PHE A 91 11.86 7.75 15.92
CA PHE A 91 12.27 6.98 14.75
C PHE A 91 13.63 7.44 14.24
N ASP A 92 13.86 8.75 14.18
CA ASP A 92 15.14 9.32 13.73
C ASP A 92 16.28 9.00 14.72
N GLU A 93 15.96 8.81 16.01
CA GLU A 93 16.89 8.37 17.05
C GLU A 93 17.14 6.85 17.06
N ASP A 94 16.10 6.03 16.99
CA ASP A 94 16.16 4.56 17.01
C ASP A 94 15.14 3.93 16.05
N GLN A 95 15.51 3.94 14.77
CA GLN A 95 14.70 3.39 13.69
C GLN A 95 14.31 1.92 13.93
N VAL A 96 15.24 1.10 14.43
CA VAL A 96 15.04 -0.36 14.52
C VAL A 96 13.96 -0.67 15.55
N ASN A 97 14.04 -0.04 16.71
CA ASN A 97 13.09 -0.23 17.80
C ASN A 97 11.70 0.26 17.41
N ILE A 98 11.58 1.47 16.85
CA ILE A 98 10.28 1.99 16.40
C ILE A 98 9.66 1.10 15.32
N CYS A 99 10.45 0.66 14.34
CA CYS A 99 9.94 -0.28 13.33
C CYS A 99 9.44 -1.59 13.95
N ASN A 100 10.11 -2.12 14.97
CA ASN A 100 9.69 -3.35 15.65
C ASN A 100 8.43 -3.13 16.50
N ASN A 101 8.31 -1.98 17.16
CA ASN A 101 7.12 -1.62 17.94
C ASN A 101 5.90 -1.41 17.04
N LEU A 102 6.08 -0.81 15.86
CA LEU A 102 5.02 -0.68 14.85
C LEU A 102 4.61 -2.05 14.28
N LYS A 103 5.58 -2.93 13.97
CA LYS A 103 5.28 -4.29 13.46
C LYS A 103 4.57 -5.16 14.48
N SER A 104 4.93 -5.04 15.75
CA SER A 104 4.33 -5.80 16.85
C SER A 104 2.99 -5.22 17.34
N GLY A 105 2.63 -4.01 16.91
CA GLY A 105 1.44 -3.31 17.38
C GLY A 105 1.58 -2.71 18.78
N LYS A 106 2.80 -2.67 19.35
CA LYS A 106 3.09 -2.02 20.63
C LYS A 106 2.90 -0.50 20.52
N HIS A 107 3.28 0.08 19.39
CA HIS A 107 2.82 1.41 18.99
C HIS A 107 1.62 1.23 18.07
N LEU A 108 0.43 1.54 18.59
CA LEU A 108 -0.81 1.41 17.86
C LEU A 108 -0.89 2.57 16.85
N MET A 109 -1.13 2.25 15.58
CA MET A 109 -1.57 3.24 14.59
C MET A 109 -3.09 3.20 14.54
N THR A 110 -3.72 4.14 15.22
CA THR A 110 -5.15 4.41 15.09
C THR A 110 -5.42 5.20 13.81
N ALA A 111 -6.71 5.42 13.49
CA ALA A 111 -7.09 6.26 12.35
C ALA A 111 -6.74 7.75 12.55
N GLU A 112 -6.47 8.16 13.78
CA GLU A 112 -6.05 9.53 14.13
C GLU A 112 -4.53 9.71 13.95
N ASP A 113 -3.77 8.61 13.98
CA ASP A 113 -2.32 8.60 13.79
C ASP A 113 -1.98 8.68 12.30
N LEU A 114 -1.69 9.90 11.86
CA LEU A 114 -1.39 10.16 10.47
C LEU A 114 0.10 9.92 10.16
N PRO A 115 0.43 9.26 9.04
CA PRO A 115 1.81 9.04 8.62
C PRO A 115 2.55 10.32 8.25
N ALA A 116 3.87 10.31 8.47
CA ALA A 116 4.75 11.45 8.17
C ALA A 116 4.74 11.90 6.69
N PHE A 117 4.40 11.03 5.73
CA PHE A 117 4.32 11.45 4.32
C PHE A 117 3.22 12.49 4.04
N LEU A 118 2.27 12.68 4.94
CA LEU A 118 1.21 13.69 4.83
C LEU A 118 1.67 15.08 5.28
N TRP A 119 2.87 15.21 5.87
CA TRP A 119 3.44 16.48 6.30
C TRP A 119 4.47 17.01 5.29
N SER A 120 4.69 18.33 5.33
CA SER A 120 5.80 18.92 4.57
C SER A 120 7.12 18.34 5.05
N ARG A 121 8.02 18.06 4.09
CA ARG A 121 9.41 17.75 4.38
C ARG A 121 10.10 19.05 4.79
N GLU A 122 10.23 19.29 6.09
CA GLU A 122 11.14 20.31 6.64
C GLU A 122 12.59 19.82 6.62
#